data_AF-A0A401PLD1-F1
#
_entry.id   AF-A0A401PLD1-F1
#
_cell.length_a   1.000
_cell.length_b   1.000
_cell.length_c   1.000
_cell.angle_alpha   90.00
_cell.angle_beta   90.00
_cell.angle_gamma   90.00
#
_symmetry.space_group_name_H-M   'P 1'
#
loop_
_entity.id
_entity.type
_entity.pdbx_description
1 polymer ?
#
loop_
_entity_poly.entity_id
_entity_poly.type
_entity_poly.pdbx_seq_one_letter_code
_entity_poly.pdbx_strand_id
1 'polypeptide(L)' 'MHAQLIKSFATICIASILLSSQADCAAIGQVETVLHRVRRMTPLWRWITYRPLGSSCRSDDECGTKYCRKKRCSLIVHED' A
#
# COMPACT_ATOMS: atom_id res chain seq x y z
N MET A 1 6.04 -13.25 -37.02
CA MET A 1 5.79 -14.04 -35.79
C MET A 1 6.28 -13.34 -34.52
N HIS A 2 7.45 -12.70 -34.51
CA HIS A 2 7.96 -11.93 -33.35
C HIS A 2 7.03 -10.80 -32.87
N ALA A 3 6.43 -10.03 -33.78
CA ALA A 3 5.54 -8.91 -33.40
C ALA A 3 4.26 -9.35 -32.66
N GLN A 4 3.78 -10.58 -32.90
CA GLN A 4 2.60 -11.11 -32.22
C GLN A 4 2.95 -11.65 -30.83
N LEU A 5 4.12 -12.26 -30.68
CA LEU A 5 4.69 -12.68 -29.40
C LEU A 5 4.96 -11.49 -28.46
N ILE A 6 5.46 -10.37 -29.00
CA ILE A 6 5.72 -9.17 -28.21
C ILE A 6 4.41 -8.56 -27.69
N LYS A 7 3.37 -8.54 -28.53
CA LYS A 7 2.04 -8.04 -28.14
C LYS A 7 1.40 -8.90 -27.06
N SER A 8 1.40 -10.22 -27.22
CA SER A 8 0.82 -11.12 -26.22
C SER A 8 1.57 -11.05 -24.88
N PHE A 9 2.90 -11.00 -24.92
CA PHE A 9 3.72 -10.82 -23.71
C PHE A 9 3.39 -9.49 -23.00
N ALA A 10 3.33 -8.38 -23.75
CA ALA A 10 2.97 -7.08 -23.18
C ALA A 10 1.58 -7.08 -22.53
N THR A 11 0.58 -7.71 -23.16
CA THR A 11 -0.76 -7.82 -22.58
C THR A 11 -0.79 -8.64 -21.29
N ILE A 12 -0.01 -9.73 -21.21
CA ILE A 12 0.08 -10.58 -20.02
C ILE A 12 0.76 -9.82 -18.88
N CYS A 13 1.84 -9.08 -19.18
CA CYS A 13 2.54 -8.25 -18.19
C CYS A 13 1.62 -7.16 -17.63
N ILE A 14 0.89 -6.44 -18.50
CA ILE A 14 -0.03 -5.37 -18.07
C ILE A 14 -1.16 -5.96 -17.20
N ALA A 15 -1.76 -7.09 -17.60
CA ALA A 15 -2.81 -7.73 -16.83
C ALA A 15 -2.32 -8.18 -15.44
N SER A 16 -1.10 -8.72 -15.35
CA SER A 16 -0.49 -9.13 -14.08
C SER A 16 -0.27 -7.95 -13.13
N ILE A 17 0.21 -6.81 -13.65
CA ILE A 17 0.45 -5.60 -12.87
C ILE A 17 -0.87 -5.03 -12.32
N LEU A 18 -1.92 -4.97 -13.15
CA LEU A 18 -3.25 -4.48 -12.74
C LEU A 18 -3.93 -5.38 -11.70
N LEU A 19 -3.65 -6.69 -11.73
CA LEU A 19 -4.16 -7.63 -10.72
C LEU A 19 -3.42 -7.45 -9.38
N SER A 20 -2.11 -7.20 -9.38
CA SER A 20 -1.35 -6.94 -8.16
C SER A 20 -1.73 -5.61 -7.50
N SER A 21 -1.98 -4.54 -8.26
CA SER A 21 -2.38 -3.25 -7.67
C SER A 21 -3.74 -3.30 -6.99
N GLN A 22 -4.65 -4.16 -7.46
CA GLN A 22 -5.93 -4.38 -6.78
C GLN A 22 -5.76 -5.10 -5.44
N ALA A 23 -4.74 -5.96 -5.27
CA ALA A 23 -4.47 -6.61 -3.99
C ALA A 23 -4.06 -5.60 -2.89
N ASP A 24 -3.38 -4.51 -3.27
CA ASP A 24 -2.99 -3.44 -2.35
C ASP A 24 -4.12 -2.42 -2.10
N CYS A 25 -4.95 -2.12 -3.11
CA CYS A 25 -6.05 -1.15 -3.00
C CYS A 25 -7.37 -1.74 -2.48
N ALA A 26 -7.60 -3.06 -2.58
CA ALA A 26 -8.76 -3.73 -1.98
C ALA A 26 -8.60 -3.96 -0.45
N ALA A 27 -7.42 -3.68 0.10
CA ALA A 27 -7.18 -3.69 1.55
C ALA A 27 -7.75 -2.44 2.28
N ILE A 28 -8.62 -1.66 1.63
CA ILE A 28 -9.54 -0.70 2.27
C ILE A 28 -10.89 -1.40 2.52
N GLY A 29 -10.83 -2.62 3.04
CA GLY A 29 -11.98 -3.43 3.40
C GLY A 29 -11.53 -4.47 4.41
N GLN A 30 -12.04 -4.33 5.64
CA GLN A 30 -11.79 -5.20 6.79
C GLN A 30 -10.48 -4.98 7.55
N VAL A 31 -10.56 -4.02 8.46
CA VAL A 31 -10.13 -4.24 9.84
C VAL A 31 -10.84 -5.50 10.33
N GLU A 32 -10.23 -6.69 10.21
CA GLU A 32 -10.44 -7.80 11.16
C GLU A 32 -9.45 -8.96 10.94
N THR A 33 -8.48 -9.03 11.86
CA THR A 33 -8.04 -10.26 12.55
C THR A 33 -7.49 -11.47 11.78
N VAL A 34 -7.14 -11.40 10.50
CA VAL A 34 -6.44 -12.54 9.86
C VAL A 34 -4.91 -12.35 9.92
N LEU A 35 -4.35 -12.53 11.12
CA LEU A 35 -2.94 -12.81 11.35
C LEU A 35 -2.61 -14.25 10.88
N HIS A 36 -2.79 -14.54 9.59
CA HIS A 36 -2.02 -15.64 9.00
C HIS A 36 -0.57 -15.18 9.06
N ARG A 37 0.29 -15.91 9.79
CA ARG A 37 1.72 -15.60 9.93
C ARG A 37 2.37 -15.65 8.54
N VAL A 38 2.30 -14.54 7.81
CA VAL A 38 3.06 -14.30 6.60
C VAL A 38 4.51 -14.42 7.03
N ARG A 39 5.21 -15.41 6.46
CA ARG A 39 6.66 -15.60 6.57
C ARG A 39 7.28 -14.21 6.51
N ARG A 40 8.01 -13.78 7.56
CA ARG A 40 8.51 -12.40 7.72
C ARG A 40 9.36 -12.01 6.51
N MET A 41 8.72 -11.59 5.42
CA MET A 41 9.34 -10.81 4.38
C MET A 41 9.84 -9.57 5.10
N THR A 42 11.08 -9.17 4.80
CA THR A 42 11.64 -7.91 5.28
C THR A 42 10.56 -6.85 5.07
N PRO A 43 10.08 -6.18 6.14
CA PRO A 43 9.02 -5.21 5.97
C PRO A 43 9.62 -4.06 5.19
N LEU A 44 9.43 -4.03 3.87
CA LEU A 44 9.80 -2.90 3.04
C LEU A 44 9.14 -1.61 3.58
N TRP A 45 7.97 -1.76 4.20
CA TRP A 45 7.26 -0.77 5.02
C TRP A 45 8.05 -0.21 6.21
N ARG A 46 9.14 -0.86 6.67
CA ARG A 46 10.09 -0.31 7.66
C ARG A 46 11.25 0.44 7.05
N TRP A 47 11.54 0.21 5.77
CA TRP A 47 12.49 1.00 4.99
C TRP A 47 11.84 2.24 4.38
N ILE A 48 10.52 2.20 4.17
CA ILE A 48 9.73 3.40 3.90
C ILE A 48 9.72 4.24 5.19
N THR A 49 10.32 5.43 5.13
CA THR A 49 10.38 6.39 6.24
C THR A 49 8.99 6.87 6.66
N TYR A 50 8.03 6.79 5.74
CA TYR A 50 6.64 7.15 5.95
C TYR A 50 5.84 6.01 6.56
N ARG A 51 5.21 6.28 7.70
CA ARG A 51 4.34 5.36 8.40
C ARG A 51 2.97 5.26 7.69
N PRO A 52 2.36 4.06 7.68
CA PRO A 52 1.04 3.85 7.08
C PRO A 52 -0.09 4.41 7.95
N LEU A 53 -1.31 4.41 7.41
CA LEU A 53 -2.51 4.86 8.10
C LEU A 53 -2.74 4.13 9.43
N GLY A 54 -3.23 4.86 10.43
CA GLY A 54 -3.54 4.31 11.77
C GLY A 54 -2.31 3.97 12.62
N SER A 55 -1.10 4.03 12.07
CA SER A 55 0.14 3.86 12.82
C SER A 55 0.40 5.04 13.75
N SER A 56 1.15 4.79 14.84
CA SER A 56 1.51 5.85 15.78
C SER A 56 2.49 6.84 15.17
N CYS A 57 2.21 8.13 15.28
CA CYS A 57 3.04 9.22 14.76
C CYS A 57 3.37 10.25 15.84
N ARG A 58 4.52 10.91 15.70
CA ARG A 58 4.92 12.07 16.54
C ARG A 58 4.92 13.40 15.78
N SER A 59 5.18 13.36 14.48
CA SER A 59 5.14 14.51 13.56
C SER A 59 4.31 14.17 12.33
N ASP A 60 3.77 15.18 11.66
CA ASP A 60 2.97 15.04 10.45
C ASP A 60 3.76 14.39 9.31
N ASP A 61 5.03 14.76 9.14
CA ASP A 61 5.94 14.21 8.12
C ASP A 61 6.26 12.73 8.28
N GLU A 62 6.02 12.17 9.47
CA GLU A 62 6.16 10.74 9.69
C GLU A 62 5.08 9.95 8.96
N CYS A 63 3.93 10.54 8.66
CA CYS A 63 2.82 9.86 8.00
C CYS A 63 2.95 10.00 6.48
N GLY A 64 2.64 8.93 5.73
CA GLY A 64 2.54 9.04 4.26
C GLY A 64 1.48 10.04 3.79
N THR A 65 0.48 10.30 4.64
CA THR A 65 -0.55 11.34 4.43
C THR A 65 -0.14 12.75 4.85
N LYS A 66 1.06 12.90 5.44
CA LYS A 66 1.53 14.14 6.05
C LYS A 66 0.58 14.73 7.10
N TYR A 67 -0.13 13.86 7.84
CA TYR A 67 -1.11 14.30 8.82
C TYR A 67 -1.21 13.34 10.01
N CYS A 68 -0.88 13.85 11.19
CA CYS A 68 -0.82 13.16 12.48
C CYS A 68 -1.90 13.67 13.44
N ARG A 69 -2.98 12.89 13.60
CA ARG A 69 -4.09 13.24 14.50
C ARG A 69 -4.12 12.31 15.72
N LYS A 70 -4.10 12.89 16.92
CA LYS A 70 -4.12 12.12 18.20
C LYS A 70 -3.02 11.04 18.25
N LYS A 71 -1.81 11.37 17.81
CA LYS A 71 -0.66 10.46 17.70
C LYS A 71 -0.90 9.27 16.75
N ARG A 72 -1.83 9.38 15.79
CA ARG A 72 -2.04 8.38 14.72
C ARG A 72 -2.15 9.03 13.35
N CYS A 73 -1.60 8.37 12.33
CA CYS A 73 -1.73 8.84 10.94
C CYS A 73 -3.18 8.77 10.47
N SER A 74 -3.70 9.85 9.88
CA SER A 74 -5.08 9.95 9.38
C SER A 74 -5.11 10.51 7.95
N LEU A 75 -6.18 10.20 7.21
CA LEU A 75 -6.43 10.68 5.84
C LEU A 75 -7.15 12.03 5.80
N ILE A 76 -7.86 12.37 6.88
CA ILE A 76 -8.77 13.52 6.90
C ILE A 76 -8.02 14.68 7.53
N VAL A 77 -7.48 15.56 6.70
CA VAL A 77 -7.16 16.92 7.12
C VAL A 77 -8.52 17.56 7.43
N HIS A 78 -8.82 17.76 8.71
CA HIS A 78 -9.90 18.68 9.07
C HIS A 78 -9.39 20.08 8.72
N GLU A 79 -9.89 20.62 7.63
CA GLU A 79 -9.81 22.04 7.29
C GLU A 79 -10.79 22.76 8.22
N ASP A 80 -10.30 23.65 9.07
CA ASP A 80 -11.11 24.60 9.86
C ASP A 80 -11.15 25.96 9.13
#